data_AF-A0A6B3QIB2-F1
#
_entry.id   AF-A0A6B3QIB2-F1
#
_cell.length_a   1.000
_cell.length_b   1.000
_cell.length_c   1.000
_cell.angle_alpha   90.00
_cell.angle_beta   90.00
_cell.angle_gamma   90.00
#
_symmetry.space_group_name_H-M   'P 1'
#
loop_
_entity.id
_entity.type
_entity.pdbx_description
1 polymer ?
#
loop_
_entity_poly.entity_id
_entity_poly.type
_entity_poly.pdbx_seq_one_letter_code
_entity_poly.pdbx_strand_id
1 'polypeptide(L)'
;MDTGGLSVLDERIAGCRACPRLVEWREEVARTKRAAFADWTYWGRPVPGFGPPDARLLIVGLAPAAHGGNRTGRMFTGDRSGDVLYRALYDVGLASQPTAVRVDDGLELYGVRVTSPVHCAPPANKPTPAERDTCRSWLVQELGLLRPTLRAVVVLGAFGWQAALPAFAAAGWTVPRPRPAFAHGGHVTLDAPDDGPGLHLFGCFHVSQRNTFTGRLTPEMLREVLRTAADTAGLPAR
;
A
#
# COMPACT_ATOMS: atom_id res chain seq x y z
N MET A 1 26.73 5.21 7.35
CA MET A 1 25.77 4.58 6.43
C MET A 1 24.65 4.04 7.29
N ASP A 2 23.47 4.66 7.21
CA ASP A 2 22.31 4.27 8.02
C ASP A 2 21.83 2.87 7.60
N THR A 3 22.14 1.87 8.42
CA THR A 3 21.78 0.47 8.19
C THR A 3 20.34 0.13 8.59
N GLY A 4 19.56 1.12 9.05
CA GLY A 4 18.21 0.93 9.57
C GLY A 4 17.09 1.60 8.78
N GLY A 5 17.38 2.48 7.82
CA GLY A 5 16.38 3.29 7.12
C GLY A 5 15.47 2.54 6.14
N LEU A 6 14.42 3.22 5.66
CA LEU A 6 13.44 2.65 4.72
C LEU A 6 14.07 2.20 3.39
N SER A 7 15.13 2.86 2.91
CA SER A 7 15.86 2.42 1.73
C SER A 7 16.47 1.02 1.90
N VAL A 8 17.09 0.75 3.05
CA VAL A 8 17.65 -0.58 3.39
C VAL A 8 16.54 -1.62 3.51
N LEU A 9 15.39 -1.25 4.09
CA LEU A 9 14.22 -2.13 4.14
C LEU A 9 13.72 -2.46 2.73
N ASP A 10 13.60 -1.46 1.86
CA ASP A 10 13.11 -1.61 0.50
C ASP A 10 14.02 -2.53 -0.34
N GLU A 11 15.35 -2.41 -0.19
CA GLU A 11 16.33 -3.32 -0.80
C GLU A 11 16.17 -4.77 -0.30
N ARG A 12 16.01 -4.96 1.01
CA ARG A 12 15.80 -6.28 1.62
C ARG A 12 14.47 -6.91 1.17
N ILE A 13 13.42 -6.11 1.05
CA ILE A 13 12.12 -6.54 0.51
C ILE A 13 12.33 -7.03 -0.92
N ALA A 14 12.99 -6.26 -1.79
CA ALA A 14 13.21 -6.62 -3.19
C ALA A 14 14.00 -7.94 -3.38
N GLY A 15 14.81 -8.34 -2.41
CA GLY A 15 15.53 -9.62 -2.39
C GLY A 15 14.73 -10.83 -1.89
N CYS A 16 13.54 -10.63 -1.32
CA CYS A 16 12.81 -11.68 -0.61
C CYS A 16 12.29 -12.82 -1.52
N ARG A 17 12.47 -14.07 -1.06
CA ARG A 17 12.01 -15.31 -1.73
C ARG A 17 11.23 -16.25 -0.80
N ALA A 18 10.69 -15.75 0.32
CA ALA A 18 10.12 -16.57 1.39
C ALA A 18 8.82 -17.32 1.02
N CYS A 19 8.14 -16.96 -0.07
CA CYS A 19 6.85 -17.55 -0.46
C CYS A 19 6.98 -18.27 -1.82
N PRO A 20 7.25 -19.59 -1.87
CA PRO A 20 7.56 -20.30 -3.12
C PRO A 20 6.53 -20.11 -4.24
N ARG A 21 5.23 -20.22 -3.94
CA ARG A 21 4.15 -20.03 -4.93
C ARG A 21 4.13 -18.62 -5.52
N LEU A 22 4.41 -17.59 -4.70
CA LEU A 22 4.46 -16.19 -5.16
C LEU A 22 5.72 -15.91 -5.96
N VAL A 23 6.84 -16.53 -5.59
CA VAL A 23 8.11 -16.44 -6.32
C VAL A 23 7.96 -17.05 -7.71
N GLU A 24 7.42 -18.27 -7.80
CA GLU A 24 7.17 -18.94 -9.07
C GLU A 24 6.23 -18.11 -9.95
N TRP A 25 5.10 -17.67 -9.39
CA TRP A 25 4.10 -16.91 -10.14
C TRP A 25 4.61 -15.56 -10.65
N ARG A 26 5.26 -14.76 -9.80
CA ARG A 26 5.72 -13.41 -10.18
C ARG A 26 6.78 -13.47 -11.29
N GLU A 27 7.64 -14.49 -11.25
CA GLU A 27 8.69 -14.73 -12.24
C GLU A 27 8.10 -15.32 -13.53
N GLU A 28 7.14 -16.23 -13.44
CA GLU A 28 6.44 -16.78 -14.60
C GLU A 28 5.70 -15.68 -15.38
N VAL A 29 4.99 -14.80 -14.68
CA VAL A 29 4.34 -13.63 -15.29
C VAL A 29 5.36 -12.68 -15.93
N ALA A 30 6.54 -12.52 -15.33
CA ALA A 30 7.61 -11.68 -15.87
C ALA A 30 8.25 -12.27 -17.14
N ARG A 31 8.29 -13.60 -17.26
CA ARG A 31 8.75 -14.31 -18.46
C ARG A 31 7.71 -14.31 -19.58
N THR A 32 6.49 -14.74 -19.26
CA THR A 32 5.41 -14.92 -20.25
C THR A 32 4.85 -13.59 -20.73
N LYS A 33 4.72 -12.62 -19.82
CA LYS A 33 4.19 -11.27 -20.07
C LYS A 33 2.77 -11.29 -20.66
N ARG A 34 2.18 -10.10 -20.76
CA ARG A 34 0.96 -9.91 -21.57
C ARG A 34 1.38 -9.38 -22.93
N ALA A 35 0.66 -9.73 -24.00
CA ALA A 35 0.95 -9.26 -25.36
C ALA A 35 1.14 -7.73 -25.45
N ALA A 36 0.29 -6.96 -24.76
CA ALA A 36 0.38 -5.50 -24.69
C ALA A 36 1.69 -4.96 -24.04
N PHE A 37 2.46 -5.82 -23.37
CA PHE A 37 3.70 -5.49 -22.68
C PHE A 37 4.84 -6.44 -23.07
N ALA A 38 4.80 -7.04 -24.27
CA ALA A 38 5.79 -8.03 -24.71
C ALA A 38 7.24 -7.47 -24.66
N ASP A 39 7.41 -6.21 -25.06
CA ASP A 39 8.71 -5.53 -25.12
C ASP A 39 9.17 -4.95 -23.78
N TRP A 40 8.36 -5.07 -22.72
CA TRP A 40 8.74 -4.57 -21.40
C TRP A 40 9.67 -5.54 -20.69
N THR A 41 10.69 -5.00 -20.03
CA THR A 41 11.39 -5.73 -18.98
C THR A 41 10.57 -5.61 -17.69
N TYR A 42 10.12 -6.75 -17.16
CA TYR A 42 9.32 -6.80 -15.94
C TYR A 42 10.22 -6.78 -14.69
N TRP A 43 9.71 -6.22 -13.60
CA TRP A 43 10.34 -6.26 -12.29
C TRP A 43 10.50 -7.69 -11.74
N GLY A 44 9.43 -8.50 -11.74
CA GLY A 44 9.49 -9.93 -11.38
C GLY A 44 9.95 -10.24 -9.95
N ARG A 45 9.89 -9.26 -9.04
CA ARG A 45 10.41 -9.32 -7.66
C ARG A 45 9.36 -8.77 -6.68
N PRO A 46 9.55 -8.91 -5.36
CA PRO A 46 8.73 -8.18 -4.39
C PRO A 46 8.82 -6.68 -4.66
N VAL A 47 7.70 -5.99 -4.60
CA VAL A 47 7.58 -4.55 -4.83
C VAL A 47 7.70 -3.85 -3.48
N PRO A 48 8.71 -3.00 -3.24
CA PRO A 48 8.83 -2.23 -2.00
C PRO A 48 7.76 -1.13 -1.88
N GLY A 49 7.70 -0.48 -0.71
CA GLY A 49 6.83 0.69 -0.55
C GLY A 49 7.31 1.87 -1.39
N PHE A 50 6.45 2.87 -1.60
CA PHE A 50 6.78 4.05 -2.40
C PHE A 50 6.27 5.34 -1.75
N GLY A 51 7.13 6.35 -1.66
CA GLY A 51 6.86 7.61 -0.97
C GLY A 51 7.97 7.95 0.03
N PRO A 52 7.94 9.16 0.61
CA PRO A 52 9.03 9.68 1.42
C PRO A 52 9.16 8.93 2.76
N PRO A 53 10.36 8.92 3.36
CA PRO A 53 10.62 8.13 4.56
C PRO A 53 10.01 8.73 5.84
N ASP A 54 9.58 9.98 5.79
CA ASP A 54 8.96 10.75 6.85
C ASP A 54 7.44 10.91 6.62
N ALA A 55 6.83 10.04 5.81
CA ALA A 55 5.42 10.11 5.49
C ALA A 55 4.54 10.16 6.75
N ARG A 56 3.56 11.06 6.75
CA ARG A 56 2.57 11.21 7.82
C ARG A 56 1.30 10.42 7.55
N LEU A 57 1.04 10.12 6.28
CA LEU A 57 -0.07 9.29 5.82
C LEU A 57 0.47 8.03 5.10
N LEU A 58 0.05 6.86 5.55
CA LEU A 58 0.30 5.58 4.87
C LEU A 58 -0.95 5.11 4.12
N ILE A 59 -0.80 4.56 2.93
CA ILE A 59 -1.86 3.89 2.20
C ILE A 59 -1.51 2.41 2.08
N VAL A 60 -2.38 1.54 2.60
CA VAL A 60 -2.16 0.10 2.64
C VAL A 60 -3.11 -0.61 1.67
N GLY A 61 -2.52 -1.27 0.67
CA GLY A 61 -3.23 -2.05 -0.33
C GLY A 61 -3.54 -3.50 0.04
N LEU A 62 -3.56 -4.33 -1.00
CA LEU A 62 -3.69 -5.79 -0.92
C LEU A 62 -2.35 -6.46 -1.26
N ALA A 63 -1.95 -6.35 -2.52
CA ALA A 63 -0.71 -6.87 -3.09
C ALA A 63 -0.50 -6.26 -4.50
N PRO A 64 0.71 -6.33 -5.08
CA PRO A 64 0.94 -5.91 -6.46
C PRO A 64 0.12 -6.72 -7.47
N ALA A 65 -0.37 -6.05 -8.53
CA ALA A 65 -0.95 -6.75 -9.67
C ALA A 65 0.13 -7.41 -10.54
N ALA A 66 -0.23 -8.53 -11.16
CA ALA A 66 0.64 -9.31 -12.04
C ALA A 66 1.26 -8.49 -13.20
N HIS A 67 0.51 -7.54 -13.76
CA HIS A 67 0.98 -6.65 -14.83
C HIS A 67 0.98 -5.16 -14.44
N GLY A 68 0.81 -4.87 -13.15
CA GLY A 68 1.01 -3.55 -12.55
C GLY A 68 2.35 -3.52 -11.84
N GLY A 69 2.34 -3.50 -10.51
CA GLY A 69 3.58 -3.47 -9.71
C GLY A 69 4.59 -4.58 -10.02
N ASN A 70 4.16 -5.81 -10.36
CA ASN A 70 5.10 -6.87 -10.75
C ASN A 70 5.78 -6.63 -12.11
N ARG A 71 5.20 -5.78 -12.95
CA ARG A 71 5.82 -5.28 -14.18
C ARG A 71 6.68 -4.06 -13.90
N THR A 72 6.16 -3.09 -13.17
CA THR A 72 6.74 -1.74 -13.06
C THR A 72 7.72 -1.56 -11.91
N GLY A 73 7.68 -2.42 -10.89
CA GLY A 73 8.52 -2.32 -9.71
C GLY A 73 8.09 -1.26 -8.69
N ARG A 74 6.95 -0.60 -8.90
CA ARG A 74 6.40 0.40 -7.98
C ARG A 74 4.96 0.04 -7.58
N MET A 75 4.64 0.19 -6.29
CA MET A 75 3.28 -0.10 -5.79
C MET A 75 2.24 0.69 -6.58
N PHE A 76 1.09 0.06 -6.84
CA PHE A 76 -0.02 0.68 -7.57
C PHE A 76 0.35 1.31 -8.93
N THR A 77 1.41 0.88 -9.61
CA THR A 77 1.87 1.54 -10.86
C THR A 77 1.64 0.63 -12.07
N GLY A 78 1.04 1.18 -13.13
CA GLY A 78 0.85 0.46 -14.39
C GLY A 78 -0.37 -0.46 -14.47
N ASP A 79 -1.36 -0.27 -13.60
CA ASP A 79 -2.67 -0.93 -13.67
C ASP A 79 -3.81 0.04 -13.34
N ARG A 80 -5.05 -0.39 -13.59
CA ARG A 80 -6.26 0.44 -13.39
C ARG A 80 -6.45 0.88 -11.95
N SER A 81 -6.06 0.06 -10.97
CA SER A 81 -6.16 0.42 -9.56
C SER A 81 -5.21 1.56 -9.21
N GLY A 82 -4.02 1.53 -9.80
CA GLY A 82 -3.08 2.63 -9.83
C GLY A 82 -3.62 3.93 -10.40
N ASP A 83 -4.18 3.86 -11.62
CA ASP A 83 -4.75 5.03 -12.31
C ASP A 83 -5.75 5.76 -11.39
N VAL A 84 -6.63 5.01 -10.73
CA VAL A 84 -7.65 5.56 -9.84
C VAL A 84 -7.03 6.18 -8.58
N LEU A 85 -6.10 5.48 -7.94
CA LEU A 85 -5.47 5.94 -6.70
C LEU A 85 -4.64 7.20 -6.94
N TYR A 86 -3.72 7.17 -7.90
CA TYR A 86 -2.81 8.29 -8.13
C TYR A 86 -3.53 9.51 -8.70
N ARG A 87 -4.58 9.32 -9.51
CA ARG A 87 -5.43 10.43 -9.91
C ARG A 87 -6.09 11.09 -8.71
N ALA A 88 -6.63 10.31 -7.77
CA ALA A 88 -7.27 10.85 -6.58
C ALA A 88 -6.28 11.55 -5.65
N LEU A 89 -5.07 10.99 -5.48
CA LEU A 89 -3.99 11.62 -4.71
C LEU A 89 -3.57 12.96 -5.32
N TYR A 90 -3.44 13.03 -6.63
CA TYR A 90 -3.16 14.28 -7.34
C TYR A 90 -4.29 15.30 -7.17
N ASP A 91 -5.55 14.86 -7.32
CA ASP A 91 -6.72 15.73 -7.19
C ASP A 91 -6.81 16.36 -5.77
N VAL A 92 -6.35 15.68 -4.72
CA VAL A 92 -6.29 16.22 -3.34
C VAL A 92 -4.94 16.86 -2.97
N GLY A 93 -4.02 17.01 -3.94
CA GLY A 93 -2.74 17.70 -3.73
C GLY A 93 -1.63 16.88 -3.05
N LEU A 94 -1.74 15.56 -3.02
CA LEU A 94 -0.79 14.65 -2.36
C LEU A 94 0.18 13.93 -3.33
N ALA A 95 0.09 14.21 -4.63
CA ALA A 95 0.98 13.67 -5.66
C ALA A 95 1.36 14.74 -6.68
N SER A 96 2.56 14.64 -7.27
CA SER A 96 3.07 15.57 -8.27
C SER A 96 2.33 15.52 -9.61
N GLN A 97 1.79 14.34 -9.96
CA GLN A 97 1.13 14.10 -11.23
C GLN A 97 0.00 13.06 -11.09
N PRO A 98 -1.00 13.05 -11.98
CA PRO A 98 -2.16 12.16 -11.89
C PRO A 98 -1.91 10.74 -12.40
N THR A 99 -0.76 10.46 -13.01
CA THR A 99 -0.45 9.20 -13.69
C THR A 99 0.79 8.52 -13.13
N ALA A 100 0.76 7.18 -13.09
CA ALA A 100 1.87 6.34 -12.67
C ALA A 100 2.07 5.20 -13.67
N VAL A 101 3.08 5.34 -14.52
CA VAL A 101 3.34 4.47 -15.67
C VAL A 101 4.56 3.57 -15.44
N ARG A 102 5.65 4.14 -14.89
CA ARG A 102 6.94 3.46 -14.65
C ARG A 102 7.55 3.92 -13.32
N VAL A 103 8.57 3.24 -12.84
CA VAL A 103 9.27 3.63 -11.60
C VAL A 103 10.02 4.97 -11.75
N ASP A 104 10.46 5.29 -12.97
CA ASP A 104 11.32 6.44 -13.34
C ASP A 104 10.54 7.59 -14.01
N ASP A 105 9.21 7.61 -13.89
CA ASP A 105 8.34 8.59 -14.55
C ASP A 105 8.20 9.95 -13.83
N GLY A 106 9.02 10.21 -12.80
CA GLY A 106 9.02 11.48 -12.07
C GLY A 106 7.87 11.69 -11.09
N LEU A 107 6.99 10.70 -10.88
CA LEU A 107 5.96 10.79 -9.84
C LEU A 107 6.61 10.92 -8.46
N GLU A 108 6.13 11.89 -7.68
CA GLU A 108 6.47 12.11 -6.29
C GLU A 108 5.20 12.15 -5.43
N LEU A 109 5.30 11.72 -4.18
CA LEU A 109 4.23 11.78 -3.20
C LEU A 109 4.58 12.76 -2.08
N TYR A 110 3.61 13.57 -1.67
CA TYR A 110 3.81 14.63 -0.69
C TYR A 110 3.28 14.20 0.68
N GLY A 111 4.19 13.77 1.56
CA GLY A 111 3.83 13.30 2.91
C GLY A 111 3.05 11.98 2.95
N VAL A 112 2.89 11.30 1.80
CA VAL A 112 2.17 10.04 1.64
C VAL A 112 3.11 8.93 1.22
N ARG A 113 3.02 7.76 1.87
CA ARG A 113 3.66 6.53 1.42
C ARG A 113 2.61 5.46 1.10
N VAL A 114 2.83 4.66 0.07
CA VAL A 114 1.96 3.55 -0.34
C VAL A 114 2.70 2.23 -0.14
N THR A 115 2.01 1.22 0.40
CA THR A 115 2.56 -0.12 0.63
C THR A 115 1.46 -1.20 0.52
N SER A 116 1.79 -2.46 0.80
CA SER A 116 0.84 -3.57 0.86
C SER A 116 1.29 -4.64 1.85
N PRO A 117 0.36 -5.36 2.52
CA PRO A 117 0.70 -6.45 3.43
C PRO A 117 1.34 -7.65 2.74
N VAL A 118 1.22 -7.77 1.41
CA VAL A 118 1.92 -8.76 0.60
C VAL A 118 2.66 -8.04 -0.53
N HIS A 119 3.99 -8.18 -0.58
CA HIS A 119 4.83 -7.47 -1.54
C HIS A 119 5.02 -8.19 -2.88
N CYS A 120 4.53 -9.42 -3.05
CA CYS A 120 4.61 -10.16 -4.33
C CYS A 120 3.24 -10.24 -4.99
N ALA A 121 3.20 -10.24 -6.33
CA ALA A 121 1.96 -10.51 -7.04
C ALA A 121 1.46 -11.93 -6.74
N PRO A 122 0.22 -12.12 -6.26
CA PRO A 122 -0.37 -13.43 -6.09
C PRO A 122 -1.23 -13.82 -7.29
N PRO A 123 -1.30 -15.13 -7.64
CA PRO A 123 -2.26 -15.64 -8.61
C PRO A 123 -3.68 -15.14 -8.31
N ALA A 124 -4.39 -14.70 -9.34
CA ALA A 124 -5.75 -14.16 -9.27
C ALA A 124 -5.94 -13.00 -8.26
N ASN A 125 -4.86 -12.30 -7.88
CA ASN A 125 -4.85 -11.28 -6.83
C ASN A 125 -5.33 -11.81 -5.47
N LYS A 126 -5.05 -13.09 -5.17
CA LYS A 126 -5.46 -13.77 -3.94
C LYS A 126 -4.26 -14.42 -3.24
N PRO A 127 -3.61 -13.70 -2.31
CA PRO A 127 -2.62 -14.33 -1.44
C PRO A 127 -3.31 -15.28 -0.46
N THR A 128 -2.62 -16.34 -0.06
CA THR A 128 -3.08 -17.24 0.99
C THR A 128 -2.88 -16.61 2.38
N PRO A 129 -3.58 -17.08 3.43
CA PRO A 129 -3.28 -16.67 4.80
C PRO A 129 -1.82 -16.90 5.19
N ALA A 130 -1.22 -18.03 4.79
CA ALA A 130 0.18 -18.32 5.05
C ALA A 130 1.10 -17.29 4.39
N GLU A 131 0.88 -16.96 3.12
CA GLU A 131 1.67 -15.94 2.41
C GLU A 131 1.54 -14.54 3.02
N ARG A 132 0.32 -14.16 3.41
CA ARG A 132 0.06 -12.92 4.16
C ARG A 132 0.85 -12.90 5.46
N ASP A 133 0.84 -14.01 6.20
CA ASP A 133 1.47 -14.10 7.52
C ASP A 133 2.99 -14.12 7.40
N THR A 134 3.54 -14.81 6.40
CA THR A 134 4.97 -14.77 6.05
C THR A 134 5.43 -13.37 5.66
N CYS A 135 4.62 -12.61 4.90
CA CYS A 135 5.00 -11.28 4.43
C CYS A 135 4.83 -10.18 5.50
N ARG A 136 4.07 -10.46 6.57
CA ARG A 136 3.71 -9.50 7.63
C ARG A 136 4.93 -8.82 8.27
N SER A 137 6.05 -9.52 8.42
CA SER A 137 7.26 -8.96 9.03
C SER A 137 7.81 -7.75 8.30
N TRP A 138 7.59 -7.63 6.99
CA TRP A 138 7.98 -6.45 6.20
C TRP A 138 7.14 -5.23 6.58
N LEU A 139 5.81 -5.38 6.64
CA LEU A 139 4.91 -4.31 7.06
C LEU A 139 5.18 -3.88 8.51
N VAL A 140 5.48 -4.82 9.41
CA VAL A 140 5.84 -4.50 10.81
C VAL A 140 7.11 -3.64 10.86
N GLN A 141 8.16 -4.00 10.10
CA GLN A 141 9.38 -3.21 10.03
C GLN A 141 9.13 -1.83 9.42
N GLU A 142 8.37 -1.74 8.33
CA GLU A 142 8.03 -0.48 7.67
C GLU A 142 7.26 0.46 8.62
N LEU A 143 6.27 -0.08 9.34
CA LEU A 143 5.53 0.67 10.35
C LEU A 143 6.42 1.14 11.50
N GLY A 144 7.37 0.31 11.94
CA GLY A 144 8.35 0.69 12.97
C GLY A 144 9.21 1.89 12.54
N LEU A 145 9.64 1.91 11.28
CA LEU A 145 10.44 3.01 10.72
C LEU A 145 9.63 4.29 10.51
N LEU A 146 8.34 4.16 10.15
CA LEU A 146 7.45 5.29 9.96
C LEU A 146 6.88 5.87 11.27
N ARG A 147 6.95 5.13 12.38
CA ARG A 147 6.32 5.50 13.66
C ARG A 147 6.60 6.95 14.11
N PRO A 148 7.81 7.53 13.97
CA PRO A 148 8.05 8.90 14.42
C PRO A 148 7.13 9.94 13.75
N THR A 149 6.80 9.76 12.47
CA THR A 149 6.09 10.75 11.65
C THR A 149 4.67 10.34 11.29
N LEU A 150 4.37 9.04 11.28
CA LEU A 150 3.06 8.51 10.90
C LEU A 150 1.95 8.98 11.84
N ARG A 151 0.85 9.48 11.28
CA ARG A 151 -0.32 9.99 12.02
C ARG A 151 -1.63 9.40 11.53
N ALA A 152 -1.73 9.08 10.24
CA ALA A 152 -2.91 8.44 9.67
C ALA A 152 -2.56 7.31 8.71
N VAL A 153 -3.47 6.36 8.55
CA VAL A 153 -3.38 5.27 7.59
C VAL A 153 -4.73 5.07 6.89
N VAL A 154 -4.73 4.99 5.57
CA VAL A 154 -5.89 4.59 4.76
C VAL A 154 -5.68 3.17 4.28
N VAL A 155 -6.61 2.27 4.62
CA VAL A 155 -6.54 0.86 4.23
C VAL A 155 -7.57 0.55 3.14
N LEU A 156 -7.07 0.07 2.01
CA LEU A 156 -7.85 -0.20 0.81
C LEU A 156 -8.41 -1.63 0.83
N GLY A 157 -9.66 -1.75 1.26
CA GLY A 157 -10.46 -2.97 1.22
C GLY A 157 -10.36 -3.85 2.46
N ALA A 158 -11.35 -4.73 2.62
CA ALA A 158 -11.47 -5.60 3.78
C ALA A 158 -10.27 -6.55 3.96
N PHE A 159 -9.65 -7.02 2.88
CA PHE A 159 -8.45 -7.86 2.99
C PHE A 159 -7.28 -7.08 3.61
N GLY A 160 -6.99 -5.89 3.09
CA GLY A 160 -5.95 -5.02 3.63
C GLY A 160 -6.20 -4.72 5.10
N TRP A 161 -7.45 -4.43 5.46
CA TRP A 161 -7.87 -4.16 6.85
C TRP A 161 -7.55 -5.33 7.78
N GLN A 162 -7.99 -6.55 7.41
CA GLN A 162 -7.75 -7.75 8.20
C GLN A 162 -6.26 -8.13 8.27
N ALA A 163 -5.48 -7.82 7.22
CA ALA A 163 -4.06 -8.10 7.18
C ALA A 163 -3.22 -7.07 7.96
N ALA A 164 -3.64 -5.80 7.99
CA ALA A 164 -2.91 -4.71 8.62
C ALA A 164 -3.08 -4.70 10.15
N LEU A 165 -4.26 -5.04 10.69
CA LEU A 165 -4.49 -5.01 12.14
C LEU A 165 -3.46 -5.86 12.94
N PRO A 166 -3.13 -7.10 12.58
CA PRO A 166 -2.06 -7.84 13.25
C PRO A 166 -0.67 -7.21 13.09
N ALA A 167 -0.40 -6.50 12.00
CA ALA A 167 0.87 -5.81 11.79
C ALA A 167 1.00 -4.58 12.71
N PHE A 168 -0.08 -3.79 12.87
CA PHE A 168 -0.11 -2.69 13.84
C PHE A 168 0.10 -3.20 15.27
N ALA A 169 -0.59 -4.28 15.65
CA ALA A 169 -0.39 -4.89 16.97
C ALA A 169 1.06 -5.35 17.19
N ALA A 170 1.67 -6.00 16.19
CA ALA A 170 3.06 -6.45 16.26
C ALA A 170 4.08 -5.29 16.24
N ALA A 171 3.71 -4.14 15.68
CA ALA A 171 4.51 -2.92 15.70
C ALA A 171 4.26 -2.06 16.96
N GLY A 172 3.41 -2.52 17.88
CA GLY A 172 3.23 -1.99 19.23
C GLY A 172 1.97 -1.15 19.44
N TRP A 173 1.18 -0.85 18.41
CA TRP A 173 -0.09 -0.14 18.61
C TRP A 173 -1.14 -1.04 19.26
N THR A 174 -1.98 -0.48 20.12
CA THR A 174 -3.07 -1.21 20.74
C THR A 174 -4.24 -1.34 19.78
N VAL A 175 -4.55 -2.56 19.35
CA VAL A 175 -5.72 -2.87 18.54
C VAL A 175 -6.91 -3.22 19.45
N PRO A 176 -8.05 -2.50 19.34
CA PRO A 176 -9.22 -2.75 20.18
C PRO A 176 -9.76 -4.18 20.12
N ARG A 177 -10.42 -4.60 21.22
CA ARG A 177 -11.19 -5.84 21.30
C ARG A 177 -12.65 -5.53 21.67
N PRO A 178 -13.65 -5.97 20.87
CA PRO A 178 -13.53 -6.74 19.64
C PRO A 178 -12.80 -5.98 18.53
N ARG A 179 -12.20 -6.71 17.57
CA ARG A 179 -11.48 -6.08 16.45
C ARG A 179 -12.43 -5.20 15.67
N PRO A 180 -11.99 -3.99 15.26
CA PRO A 180 -12.85 -3.09 14.52
C PRO A 180 -13.20 -3.70 13.16
N ALA A 181 -14.48 -3.62 12.81
CA ALA A 181 -14.99 -4.10 11.53
C ALA A 181 -14.56 -3.15 10.38
N PHE A 182 -14.35 -3.71 9.19
CA PHE A 182 -14.08 -2.91 8.01
C PHE A 182 -15.36 -2.25 7.50
N ALA A 183 -15.30 -0.94 7.25
CA ALA A 183 -16.29 -0.18 6.50
C ALA A 183 -15.60 0.89 5.66
N HIS A 184 -16.20 1.28 4.54
CA HIS A 184 -15.75 2.49 3.83
C HIS A 184 -16.13 3.73 4.65
N GLY A 185 -15.19 4.66 4.80
CA GLY A 185 -15.32 5.81 5.70
C GLY A 185 -15.20 5.45 7.18
N GLY A 186 -15.02 4.17 7.53
CA GLY A 186 -14.84 3.75 8.92
C GLY A 186 -13.54 4.34 9.48
N HIS A 187 -13.58 4.84 10.71
CA HIS A 187 -12.43 5.42 11.39
C HIS A 187 -12.28 4.80 12.78
N VAL A 188 -11.04 4.44 13.13
CA VAL A 188 -10.66 4.00 14.48
C VAL A 188 -9.30 4.63 14.82
N THR A 189 -9.09 4.97 16.08
CA THR A 189 -7.77 5.39 16.58
C THR A 189 -7.14 4.22 17.33
N LEU A 190 -5.87 3.93 17.02
CA LEU A 190 -5.08 2.93 17.72
C LEU A 190 -4.15 3.64 18.71
N ASP A 191 -4.18 3.24 19.98
CA ASP A 191 -3.31 3.86 20.98
C ASP A 191 -1.84 3.54 20.67
N ALA A 192 -0.98 4.54 20.83
CA ALA A 192 0.44 4.38 20.63
C ALA A 192 1.03 3.46 21.72
N PRO A 193 2.16 2.78 21.46
CA PRO A 193 2.86 1.98 22.46
C PRO A 193 3.49 2.82 23.59
N ASP A 194 3.55 4.13 23.43
CA ASP A 194 4.03 5.14 24.38
C ASP A 194 2.92 6.19 24.61
N ASP A 195 3.20 7.21 25.44
CA ASP A 195 2.31 8.36 25.65
C ASP A 195 2.24 9.31 24.43
N GLY A 196 2.60 8.81 23.23
CA GLY A 196 2.56 9.54 21.97
C GLY A 196 1.15 9.65 21.38
N PRO A 197 1.00 10.39 20.26
CA PRO A 197 -0.29 10.52 19.59
C PRO A 197 -0.76 9.18 19.03
N GLY A 198 -2.05 8.89 19.20
CA GLY A 198 -2.68 7.72 18.59
C GLY A 198 -2.61 7.74 17.06
N LEU A 199 -2.68 6.55 16.45
CA LEU A 199 -2.67 6.38 15.00
C LEU A 199 -4.09 6.30 14.46
N HIS A 200 -4.45 7.20 13.55
CA HIS A 200 -5.77 7.22 12.94
C HIS A 200 -5.83 6.23 11.77
N LEU A 201 -6.78 5.31 11.79
CA LEU A 201 -6.95 4.28 10.77
C LEU A 201 -8.30 4.43 10.07
N PHE A 202 -8.25 4.65 8.76
CA PHE A 202 -9.41 4.85 7.89
C PHE A 202 -9.61 3.65 6.96
N GLY A 203 -10.85 3.17 6.86
CA GLY A 203 -11.24 2.15 5.89
C GLY A 203 -11.72 2.78 4.59
N CYS A 204 -11.23 2.29 3.45
CA CYS A 204 -11.74 2.65 2.13
C CYS A 204 -12.05 1.39 1.34
N PHE A 205 -13.12 1.36 0.53
CA PHE A 205 -13.26 0.29 -0.44
C PHE A 205 -12.04 0.24 -1.36
N HIS A 206 -11.65 -0.97 -1.79
CA HIS A 206 -10.48 -1.10 -2.65
C HIS A 206 -10.73 -0.41 -4.00
N VAL A 207 -9.71 0.25 -4.54
CA VAL A 207 -9.69 0.92 -5.86
C VAL A 207 -9.70 -0.07 -7.04
N SER A 208 -10.29 -1.25 -6.88
CA SER A 208 -10.32 -2.26 -7.93
C SER A 208 -11.28 -1.84 -9.04
N GLN A 209 -10.97 -2.25 -10.27
CA GLN A 209 -11.84 -2.00 -11.42
C GLN A 209 -13.28 -2.45 -11.17
N ARG A 210 -13.47 -3.58 -10.46
CA ARG A 210 -14.79 -4.06 -10.07
C ARG A 210 -15.54 -3.01 -9.24
N ASN A 211 -14.92 -2.49 -8.18
CA ASN A 211 -15.60 -1.54 -7.29
C ASN A 211 -15.88 -0.20 -7.98
N THR A 212 -14.95 0.27 -8.80
CA THR A 212 -15.08 1.56 -9.49
C THR A 212 -16.09 1.49 -10.62
N PHE A 213 -16.14 0.38 -11.37
CA PHE A 213 -17.09 0.23 -12.49
C PHE A 213 -18.52 0.00 -12.02
N THR A 214 -18.74 -0.67 -10.89
CA THR A 214 -20.09 -0.88 -10.33
C THR A 214 -20.57 0.30 -9.48
N GLY A 215 -19.80 1.40 -9.39
CA GLY A 215 -20.14 2.54 -8.53
C GLY A 215 -20.08 2.26 -7.03
N ARG A 216 -19.55 1.09 -6.60
CA ARG A 216 -19.38 0.76 -5.18
C ARG A 216 -18.36 1.69 -4.51
N LEU A 217 -17.38 2.15 -5.28
CA LEU A 217 -16.49 3.24 -4.92
C LEU A 217 -16.53 4.26 -6.04
N THR A 218 -16.98 5.48 -5.73
CA THR A 218 -16.92 6.61 -6.67
C THR A 218 -15.61 7.39 -6.49
N PRO A 219 -15.18 8.17 -7.49
CA PRO A 219 -14.04 9.07 -7.33
C PRO A 219 -14.20 10.04 -6.17
N GLU A 220 -15.41 10.55 -5.93
CA GLU A 220 -15.68 11.48 -4.83
C GLU A 220 -15.50 10.84 -3.47
N MET A 221 -16.06 9.64 -3.27
CA MET A 221 -15.87 8.86 -2.04
C MET A 221 -14.39 8.58 -1.73
N LEU A 222 -13.58 8.31 -2.76
CA LEU A 222 -12.15 8.12 -2.59
C LEU A 222 -11.45 9.42 -2.17
N ARG A 223 -11.74 10.53 -2.86
CA ARG A 223 -11.17 11.85 -2.54
C ARG A 223 -11.54 12.31 -1.14
N GLU A 224 -12.78 12.08 -0.70
CA GLU A 224 -13.25 12.39 0.64
C GLU A 224 -12.41 11.68 1.70
N VAL A 225 -12.27 10.35 1.62
CA VAL A 225 -11.45 9.58 2.58
C VAL A 225 -9.99 10.02 2.57
N LEU A 226 -9.41 10.29 1.39
CA LEU A 226 -8.03 10.75 1.29
C LEU A 226 -7.85 12.15 1.92
N ARG A 227 -8.77 13.07 1.68
CA ARG A 227 -8.73 14.43 2.24
C ARG A 227 -8.85 14.39 3.76
N THR A 228 -9.84 13.68 4.29
CA THR A 228 -10.03 13.52 5.74
C THR A 228 -8.80 12.90 6.40
N ALA A 229 -8.20 11.88 5.79
CA ALA A 229 -6.99 11.25 6.33
C ALA A 229 -5.77 12.18 6.25
N ALA A 230 -5.64 12.98 5.20
CA ALA A 230 -4.57 13.95 5.04
C ALA A 230 -4.68 15.10 6.05
N ASP A 231 -5.89 15.64 6.25
CA ASP A 231 -6.17 16.67 7.26
C ASP A 231 -5.86 16.14 8.67
N THR A 232 -6.28 14.90 8.96
CA THR A 232 -5.97 14.22 10.23
C THR A 232 -4.47 14.00 10.41
N ALA A 233 -3.75 13.71 9.32
CA ALA A 233 -2.29 13.62 9.32
C ALA A 233 -1.58 14.97 9.34
N GLY A 234 -2.31 16.10 9.32
CA GLY A 234 -1.76 17.45 9.26
C GLY A 234 -0.98 17.72 7.97
N LEU A 235 -1.40 17.13 6.85
CA LEU A 235 -0.88 17.40 5.52
C LEU A 235 -1.75 18.47 4.83
N PRO A 236 -1.15 19.39 4.06
CA PRO A 236 -1.93 20.38 3.30
C PRO A 236 -2.60 19.71 2.10
N ALA A 237 -3.84 19.23 2.27
CA ALA A 237 -4.67 18.73 1.18
C ALA A 237 -5.48 19.87 0.53
N ARG A 238 -5.82 19.70 -0.75
CA ARG A 238 -6.66 20.64 -1.54
C ARG A 238 -8.12 20.19 -1.67
#